data_AF-A6MJZ8-F1
#
_entry.id   AF-A6MJZ8-F1
#
_cell.length_a   1.000
_cell.length_b   1.000
_cell.length_c   1.000
_cell.angle_alpha   90.00
_cell.angle_beta   90.00
_cell.angle_gamma   90.00
#
_symmetry.space_group_name_H-M   'P 1'
#
loop_
_entity.id
_entity.type
_entity.pdbx_description
1 polymer ?
#
loop_
_entity_poly.entity_id
_entity_poly.type
_entity_poly.pdbx_seq_one_letter_code
_entity_poly.pdbx_strand_id
1 'polypeptide(L)'
;NARPIKKVAEAKARKKRRMLKKLEQTRKKAEAVVNTVDISEREKVAQLRSLYKKAGLGKEKCHVTYVVAKKGVGRKVRRPAGVRGHFKVVDSRMKKDQRAQQRKEQKKKHKRK
;
A
#
# COMPACT_ATOMS: atom_id res chain seq x y z
N ASN A 1 3.93 29.67 3.74
CA ASN A 1 3.37 29.22 5.04
C ASN A 1 2.04 28.45 4.96
N ALA A 2 1.71 27.71 3.89
CA ALA A 2 0.42 26.99 3.77
C ALA A 2 0.28 25.70 4.63
N ARG A 3 1.34 25.27 5.33
CA ARG A 3 1.34 24.08 6.21
C ARG A 3 2.08 24.38 7.52
N PRO A 4 1.45 25.09 8.46
CA PRO A 4 2.08 25.40 9.74
C PRO A 4 2.34 24.12 10.56
N ILE A 5 3.37 24.16 11.42
CA ILE A 5 3.83 23.02 12.22
C ILE A 5 2.67 22.41 13.04
N LYS A 6 1.85 23.28 13.67
CA LYS A 6 0.65 22.89 14.42
C LYS A 6 -0.32 22.05 13.58
N LYS A 7 -0.61 22.45 12.34
CA LYS A 7 -1.55 21.74 11.45
C LYS A 7 -0.96 20.44 10.90
N VAL A 8 0.34 20.37 10.71
CA VAL A 8 1.03 19.11 10.35
C VAL A 8 0.95 18.11 11.50
N ALA A 9 1.21 18.55 12.74
CA ALA A 9 1.09 17.72 13.94
C ALA A 9 -0.36 17.25 14.15
N GLU A 10 -1.33 18.15 14.03
CA GLU A 10 -2.75 17.83 14.13
C GLU A 10 -3.18 16.80 13.07
N ALA A 11 -2.74 16.96 11.82
CA ALA A 11 -3.01 16.00 10.76
C ALA A 11 -2.41 14.62 11.04
N LYS A 12 -1.20 14.54 11.58
CA LYS A 12 -0.57 13.28 12.02
C LYS A 12 -1.37 12.64 13.15
N ALA A 13 -1.76 13.41 14.17
CA ALA A 13 -2.57 12.93 15.29
C ALA A 13 -3.94 12.41 14.82
N ARG A 14 -4.63 13.13 13.92
CA ARG A 14 -5.89 12.70 13.32
C ARG A 14 -5.73 11.39 12.55
N LYS A 15 -4.66 11.22 11.78
CA LYS A 15 -4.36 9.95 11.08
C LYS A 15 -4.12 8.81 12.06
N LYS A 16 -3.34 9.03 13.14
CA LYS A 16 -3.10 8.05 14.20
C LYS A 16 -4.40 7.65 14.88
N ARG A 17 -5.25 8.61 15.26
CA ARG A 17 -6.56 8.37 15.89
C ARG A 17 -7.48 7.53 14.99
N ARG A 18 -7.55 7.83 13.69
CA ARG A 18 -8.35 7.04 12.74
C ARG A 18 -7.88 5.59 12.65
N MET A 19 -6.57 5.36 12.66
CA MET A 19 -5.99 4.02 12.65
C MET A 19 -6.33 3.25 13.93
N LEU A 20 -6.13 3.86 15.10
CA LEU A 20 -6.46 3.25 16.40
C LEU A 20 -7.95 2.93 16.52
N LYS A 21 -8.83 3.88 16.16
CA LYS A 21 -10.27 3.66 16.15
C LYS A 21 -10.68 2.47 15.27
N LYS A 22 -10.03 2.32 14.10
CA LYS A 22 -10.29 1.19 13.21
C LYS A 22 -9.85 -0.14 13.84
N LEU A 23 -8.69 -0.17 14.51
CA LEU A 23 -8.19 -1.34 15.25
C LEU A 23 -9.14 -1.74 16.39
N GLU A 24 -9.58 -0.78 17.19
CA GLU A 24 -10.52 -1.00 18.29
C GLU A 24 -11.86 -1.55 17.78
N GLN A 25 -12.41 -0.96 16.72
CA GLN A 25 -13.64 -1.46 16.10
C GLN A 25 -13.49 -2.88 15.59
N THR A 26 -12.33 -3.22 15.00
CA THR A 26 -12.08 -4.57 14.51
C THR A 26 -11.89 -5.58 15.64
N ARG A 27 -11.28 -5.19 16.76
CA ARG A 27 -11.17 -6.02 17.97
C ARG A 27 -12.54 -6.33 18.56
N LYS A 28 -13.37 -5.30 18.77
CA LYS A 28 -14.75 -5.45 19.25
C LYS A 28 -15.59 -6.36 18.36
N LYS A 29 -15.45 -6.25 17.03
CA LYS A 29 -16.14 -7.13 16.08
C LYS A 29 -15.61 -8.57 16.11
N ALA A 30 -14.29 -8.74 16.29
CA ALA A 30 -13.69 -10.05 16.44
C ALA A 30 -14.17 -10.75 17.71
N GLU A 31 -14.21 -10.05 18.84
CA GLU A 31 -14.74 -10.54 20.12
C GLU A 31 -16.20 -10.98 19.97
N ALA A 32 -17.04 -10.16 19.32
CA ALA A 32 -18.43 -10.51 19.06
C ALA A 32 -18.56 -11.81 18.25
N VAL A 33 -17.77 -12.00 17.19
CA VAL A 33 -17.77 -13.23 16.36
C VAL A 33 -17.28 -14.47 17.12
N VAL A 34 -16.37 -14.30 18.09
CA VAL A 34 -15.91 -15.42 18.92
C VAL A 34 -17.02 -15.87 19.87
N ASN A 35 -17.74 -14.90 20.45
CA ASN A 35 -18.78 -15.11 21.46
C ASN A 35 -20.11 -15.64 20.91
N THR A 36 -20.34 -15.61 19.59
CA THR A 36 -21.54 -16.22 19.00
C THR A 36 -21.45 -17.74 19.11
N VAL A 37 -22.36 -18.36 19.86
CA VAL A 37 -22.36 -19.81 20.16
C VAL A 37 -22.92 -20.63 19.00
N ASP A 38 -23.86 -20.08 18.23
CA ASP A 38 -24.62 -20.81 17.19
C ASP A 38 -23.86 -21.08 15.89
N ILE A 39 -22.57 -20.71 15.80
CA ILE A 39 -21.77 -20.77 14.57
C ILE A 39 -20.65 -21.81 14.71
N SER A 40 -20.41 -22.60 13.66
CA SER A 40 -19.30 -23.55 13.62
C SER A 40 -17.93 -22.86 13.65
N GLU A 41 -16.91 -23.51 14.21
CA GLU A 41 -15.56 -22.93 14.33
C GLU A 41 -14.96 -22.52 12.98
N ARG A 42 -15.24 -23.31 11.93
CA ARG A 42 -14.79 -23.03 10.56
C ARG A 42 -15.35 -21.71 10.04
N GLU A 43 -16.61 -21.43 10.33
CA GLU A 43 -17.28 -20.20 9.94
C GLU A 43 -16.81 -19.01 10.77
N LYS A 44 -16.58 -19.19 12.09
CA LYS A 44 -15.95 -18.16 12.93
C LYS A 44 -14.61 -17.72 12.36
N VAL A 45 -13.75 -18.67 11.96
CA VAL A 45 -12.45 -18.37 11.34
C VAL A 45 -12.61 -17.66 10.00
N ALA A 46 -13.56 -18.07 9.16
CA ALA A 46 -13.82 -17.41 7.88
C ALA A 46 -14.30 -15.96 8.06
N GLN A 47 -15.21 -15.72 9.01
CA GLN A 47 -15.70 -14.39 9.37
C GLN A 47 -14.58 -13.51 9.93
N LEU A 48 -13.76 -14.06 10.83
CA LEU A 48 -12.60 -13.37 11.41
C LEU A 48 -11.59 -12.96 10.32
N ARG A 49 -11.25 -13.88 9.41
CA ARG A 49 -10.38 -13.58 8.23
C ARG A 49 -10.96 -12.44 7.39
N SER A 50 -12.28 -12.44 7.16
CA SER A 50 -12.96 -11.38 6.41
C SER A 50 -12.88 -10.01 7.11
N LEU A 51 -13.01 -9.97 8.45
CA LEU A 51 -12.91 -8.77 9.27
C LEU A 51 -11.51 -8.15 9.18
N TYR A 52 -10.47 -8.95 9.34
CA TYR A 52 -9.08 -8.49 9.21
C TYR A 52 -8.75 -8.01 7.79
N LYS A 53 -9.25 -8.72 6.76
CA LYS A 53 -9.09 -8.31 5.34
C LYS A 53 -9.75 -6.95 5.06
N LYS A 54 -10.96 -6.71 5.58
CA LYS A 54 -11.67 -5.41 5.49
C LYS A 54 -10.96 -4.32 6.28
N ALA A 55 -10.34 -4.67 7.41
CA ALA A 55 -9.54 -3.75 8.19
C ALA A 55 -8.31 -3.25 7.43
N GLY A 56 -7.84 -4.01 6.42
CA GLY A 56 -6.60 -3.73 5.70
C GLY A 56 -5.36 -4.08 6.51
N LEU A 57 -5.54 -4.78 7.63
CA LEU A 57 -4.48 -5.34 8.46
C LEU A 57 -4.04 -6.63 7.78
N GLY A 58 -2.76 -6.70 7.38
CA GLY A 58 -2.23 -7.85 6.62
C GLY A 58 -2.25 -7.70 5.10
N LYS A 59 -2.58 -6.52 4.56
CA LYS A 59 -2.23 -6.23 3.15
C LYS A 59 -0.73 -5.98 3.07
N GLU A 60 0.03 -7.02 2.74
CA GLU A 60 1.42 -6.87 2.35
C GLU A 60 1.49 -5.89 1.18
N LYS A 61 2.49 -5.00 1.19
CA LYS A 61 2.72 -4.13 0.04
C LYS A 61 3.05 -5.04 -1.13
N CYS A 62 2.20 -5.04 -2.15
CA CYS A 62 2.49 -5.77 -3.39
C CYS A 62 3.82 -5.23 -3.95
N HIS A 63 4.87 -6.04 -3.83
CA HIS A 63 6.17 -5.70 -4.39
C HIS A 63 6.05 -5.69 -5.91
N VAL A 64 6.41 -4.57 -6.53
CA VAL A 64 6.41 -4.45 -7.99
C VAL A 64 7.73 -4.97 -8.50
N THR A 65 7.71 -6.09 -9.22
CA THR A 65 8.91 -6.63 -9.84
C THR A 65 9.24 -5.83 -11.10
N TYR A 66 10.47 -5.34 -11.21
CA TYR A 66 10.92 -4.60 -12.38
C TYR A 66 11.55 -5.55 -13.40
N VAL A 67 11.06 -5.51 -14.64
CA VAL A 67 11.53 -6.36 -15.73
C VAL A 67 12.10 -5.47 -16.82
N VAL A 68 13.32 -5.75 -17.29
CA VAL A 68 13.93 -4.96 -18.36
C VAL A 68 13.37 -5.41 -19.71
N ALA A 69 12.94 -4.46 -20.55
CA ALA A 69 12.48 -4.74 -21.90
C ALA A 69 13.64 -5.25 -22.77
N LYS A 70 13.41 -6.34 -23.51
CA LYS A 70 14.33 -6.80 -24.57
C LYS A 70 14.09 -6.00 -25.85
N LYS A 71 15.15 -5.87 -26.67
CA LYS A 71 15.10 -5.17 -27.97
C LYS A 71 13.97 -5.79 -28.83
N GLY A 72 13.11 -4.95 -29.41
CA GLY A 72 12.01 -5.35 -30.30
C GLY A 72 10.67 -5.70 -29.62
N VAL A 73 10.61 -5.91 -28.30
CA VAL A 73 9.38 -6.36 -27.60
C VAL A 73 8.55 -5.19 -27.04
N GLY A 74 9.13 -3.99 -26.95
CA GLY A 74 8.46 -2.78 -26.49
C GLY A 74 7.92 -2.90 -25.05
N ARG A 75 6.86 -2.13 -24.73
CA ARG A 75 6.23 -2.11 -23.39
C ARG A 75 5.21 -3.22 -23.16
N LYS A 76 4.66 -3.80 -24.23
CA LYS A 76 3.65 -4.86 -24.18
C LYS A 76 4.35 -6.21 -24.21
N VAL A 77 4.84 -6.64 -23.05
CA VAL A 77 5.50 -7.94 -22.89
C VAL A 77 4.51 -8.91 -22.22
N ARG A 78 4.46 -10.15 -22.70
CA ARG A 78 3.74 -11.23 -22.00
C ARG A 78 4.31 -11.38 -20.58
N ARG A 79 3.49 -11.82 -19.62
CA ARG A 79 3.94 -12.03 -18.24
C ARG A 79 5.16 -12.97 -18.25
N PRO A 80 6.32 -12.52 -17.73
CA PRO A 80 7.51 -13.35 -17.68
C PRO A 80 7.33 -14.52 -16.71
N ALA A 81 7.94 -15.66 -17.03
CA ALA A 81 7.93 -16.84 -16.17
C ALA A 81 8.55 -16.50 -14.79
N GLY A 82 7.93 -17.00 -13.72
CA GLY A 82 8.38 -16.78 -12.34
C GLY A 82 7.97 -15.45 -11.70
N VAL A 83 7.41 -14.50 -12.45
CA VAL A 83 6.93 -13.23 -11.87
C VAL A 83 5.46 -13.34 -11.44
N ARG A 84 5.25 -13.45 -10.13
CA ARG A 84 3.92 -13.40 -9.49
C ARG A 84 3.55 -11.96 -9.14
N GLY A 85 2.29 -11.60 -9.35
CA GLY A 85 1.76 -10.27 -8.99
C GLY A 85 1.99 -9.19 -10.05
N HIS A 86 2.14 -7.94 -9.58
CA HIS A 86 2.33 -6.76 -10.44
C HIS A 86 3.78 -6.64 -10.88
N PHE A 87 3.99 -6.44 -12.18
CA PHE A 87 5.31 -6.17 -12.72
C PHE A 87 5.30 -4.90 -13.54
N LYS A 88 6.43 -4.20 -13.57
CA LYS A 88 6.63 -3.00 -14.38
C LYS A 88 7.76 -3.26 -15.35
N VAL A 89 7.45 -3.18 -16.65
CA VAL A 89 8.47 -3.21 -17.69
C VAL A 89 9.19 -1.86 -17.70
N VAL A 90 10.51 -1.90 -17.61
CA VAL A 90 11.39 -0.73 -17.64
C VAL A 90 12.37 -0.85 -18.80
N ASP A 91 12.69 0.29 -19.40
CA ASP A 91 13.73 0.40 -20.42
C ASP A 91 14.77 1.44 -19.98
N SER A 92 15.97 1.36 -20.56
CA SER A 92 17.10 2.26 -20.40
C SER A 92 16.69 3.74 -20.52
N ARG A 93 15.93 4.12 -21.55
CA ARG A 93 15.45 5.50 -21.72
C ARG A 93 14.52 5.93 -20.60
N MET A 94 13.56 5.07 -20.24
CA MET A 94 12.63 5.33 -19.13
C MET A 94 13.36 5.54 -17.80
N LYS A 95 14.44 4.77 -17.53
CA LYS A 95 15.31 4.95 -16.36
C LYS A 95 16.00 6.32 -16.37
N LYS A 96 16.48 6.78 -17.52
CA LYS A 96 17.13 8.09 -17.68
C LYS A 96 16.14 9.24 -17.48
N ASP A 97 14.95 9.15 -18.07
CA ASP A 97 13.93 10.18 -17.97
C ASP A 97 13.42 10.33 -16.54
N GLN A 98 13.14 9.21 -15.85
CA GLN A 98 12.75 9.23 -14.43
C GLN A 98 13.85 9.81 -13.53
N ARG A 99 15.13 9.48 -13.79
CA ARG A 99 16.26 10.04 -13.05
C ARG A 99 16.34 11.56 -13.23
N ALA A 100 16.15 12.05 -14.45
CA ALA A 100 16.15 13.48 -14.72
C ALA A 100 14.98 14.20 -14.02
N GLN A 101 13.78 13.62 -14.05
CA GLN A 101 12.61 14.15 -13.34
C GLN A 101 12.86 14.20 -11.82
N GLN A 102 13.36 13.12 -11.21
CA GLN A 102 13.69 13.08 -9.79
C GLN A 102 14.72 14.14 -9.40
N ARG A 103 15.77 14.34 -10.21
CA ARG A 103 16.75 15.42 -9.99
C ARG A 103 16.10 16.80 -10.04
N LYS A 104 15.21 17.05 -11.01
CA LYS A 104 14.46 18.32 -11.10
C LYS A 104 13.57 18.55 -9.87
N GLU A 105 12.85 17.53 -9.42
CA GLU A 105 12.02 17.60 -8.21
C GLU A 105 12.86 17.84 -6.94
N GLN A 106 13.98 17.16 -6.79
CA GLN A 106 14.90 17.37 -5.66
C GLN A 106 15.43 18.80 -5.63
N LYS A 107 15.85 19.35 -6.78
CA LYS A 107 16.27 20.76 -6.89
C LYS A 107 15.14 21.72 -6.49
N LYS A 108 13.90 21.47 -6.94
CA LYS A 108 12.73 22.26 -6.53
C LYS A 108 12.46 22.18 -5.03
N LYS A 109 12.65 21.02 -4.39
CA LYS A 109 12.49 20.87 -2.94
C LYS A 109 13.58 21.61 -2.15
N HIS A 110 14.84 21.56 -2.61
CA HIS A 110 15.94 22.28 -1.97
C HIS A 110 15.78 23.79 -2.06
N LYS A 111 15.30 24.33 -3.20
CA LYS A 111 14.96 25.76 -3.32
C LYS A 111 13.78 26.23 -2.46
N ARG A 112 12.97 25.30 -1.91
CA ARG A 112 11.80 25.61 -1.08
C ARG A 112 12.04 25.42 0.42
N LYS A 113 13.20 24.88 0.79
CA LYS A 113 13.73 24.96 2.16
C LYS A 113 14.46 26.28 2.29
#